data_AF-A0A2P8ESV4-F1
#
_entry.id   AF-A0A2P8ESV4-F1
#
_cell.length_a   1.000
_cell.length_b   1.000
_cell.length_c   1.000
_cell.angle_alpha   90.00
_cell.angle_beta   90.00
_cell.angle_gamma   90.00
#
_symmetry.space_group_name_H-M   'P 1'
#
loop_
_entity.id
_entity.type
_entity.pdbx_description
1 polymer ?
#
loop_
_entity_poly.entity_id
_entity_poly.type
_entity_poly.pdbx_seq_one_letter_code
_entity_poly.pdbx_strand_id
1 'polypeptide(L)'
;MSDIFTLESRDPEQYRRETRKSNLIIMITFAVLAMALASLSVHFFGNPEGGNTLWNLAGVLAGVIATTAVFKLHFWRQPWMEAARYGWRLKRSLMSITNILHTVKDGVEQGNPTALRVMRFYHLGLEQMYRLENNESALCDLLDESRSHLNTLQAQGIDPEQPSLDPAWIEQLKPKKARKR
;
A
#
# COMPACT_ATOMS: atom_id res chain seq x y z
N MET A 1 -0.12 7.13 16.25
CA MET A 1 -1.54 6.85 15.99
C MET A 1 -1.68 6.86 14.50
N SER A 2 -2.18 5.79 13.88
CA SER A 2 -2.46 5.82 12.44
C SER A 2 -3.55 6.86 12.20
N ASP A 3 -3.46 7.65 11.15
CA ASP A 3 -4.51 8.60 10.80
C ASP A 3 -5.71 7.86 10.18
N ILE A 4 -6.90 8.46 10.29
CA ILE A 4 -8.09 7.98 9.57
C ILE A 4 -7.76 7.94 8.08
N PHE A 5 -8.11 6.83 7.43
CA PHE A 5 -7.94 6.67 5.99
C PHE A 5 -9.30 6.65 5.32
N THR A 6 -9.50 7.56 4.37
CA THR A 6 -10.74 7.69 3.60
C THR A 6 -10.46 7.37 2.15
N LEU A 7 -11.33 6.58 1.54
CA LEU A 7 -11.31 6.28 0.12
C LEU A 7 -11.59 7.56 -0.67
N GLU A 8 -10.72 7.86 -1.63
CA GLU A 8 -10.85 9.04 -2.49
C GLU A 8 -11.28 8.58 -3.89
N SER A 9 -12.29 9.23 -4.48
CA SER A 9 -12.64 8.95 -5.87
C SER A 9 -11.48 9.34 -6.79
N ARG A 10 -11.00 8.38 -7.58
CA ARG A 10 -9.88 8.57 -8.50
C ARG A 10 -10.19 7.89 -9.84
N ASP A 11 -9.88 8.60 -10.92
CA ASP A 11 -9.95 8.02 -12.25
C ASP A 11 -8.89 6.92 -12.42
N PRO A 12 -9.28 5.68 -12.77
CA PRO A 12 -8.34 4.57 -12.89
C PRO A 12 -7.24 4.77 -13.94
N GLU A 13 -7.54 5.42 -15.06
CA GLU A 13 -6.56 5.64 -16.13
C GLU A 13 -5.51 6.67 -15.72
N GLN A 14 -5.95 7.79 -15.15
CA GLN A 14 -5.06 8.81 -14.60
C GLN A 14 -4.17 8.23 -13.50
N TYR A 15 -4.75 7.50 -12.54
CA TYR A 15 -4.00 6.85 -11.46
C TYR A 15 -2.89 5.94 -11.99
N ARG A 16 -3.19 5.10 -13.00
CA ARG A 16 -2.20 4.22 -13.63
C ARG A 16 -1.11 5.00 -14.35
N ARG A 17 -1.48 6.06 -15.08
CA ARG A 17 -0.52 6.92 -15.79
C ARG A 17 0.45 7.60 -14.83
N GLU A 18 -0.05 8.16 -13.73
CA GLU A 18 0.76 8.82 -12.70
C GLU A 18 1.67 7.84 -11.96
N THR A 19 1.16 6.63 -11.65
CA THR A 19 1.96 5.58 -11.01
C THR A 19 3.08 5.09 -11.93
N ARG A 20 2.79 4.86 -13.23
CA ARG A 20 3.82 4.50 -14.23
C ARG A 20 4.88 5.58 -14.37
N LYS A 21 4.46 6.86 -14.43
CA LYS A 21 5.37 8.01 -14.46
C LYS A 21 6.27 8.04 -13.22
N SER A 22 5.69 7.84 -12.04
CA SER A 22 6.43 7.82 -10.77
C SER A 22 7.49 6.72 -10.75
N ASN A 23 7.10 5.50 -11.14
CA ASN A 23 8.03 4.37 -11.21
C ASN A 23 9.16 4.64 -12.21
N LEU A 24 8.86 5.23 -13.36
CA LEU A 24 9.87 5.58 -14.36
C LEU A 24 10.89 6.59 -13.82
N ILE A 25 10.44 7.64 -13.14
CA ILE A 25 11.34 8.64 -12.52
C ILE A 25 12.27 7.98 -11.50
N ILE A 26 11.73 7.10 -10.65
CA ILE A 26 12.51 6.39 -9.63
C ILE A 26 13.54 5.46 -10.29
N MET A 27 13.14 4.69 -11.32
CA MET A 27 14.04 3.79 -12.05
C MET A 27 15.18 4.54 -12.74
N ILE A 28 14.88 5.66 -13.42
CA ILE A 28 15.90 6.48 -14.08
C ILE A 28 16.86 7.08 -13.04
N THR A 29 16.32 7.60 -11.94
CA THR A 29 17.15 8.16 -10.85
C THR A 29 18.07 7.10 -10.28
N PHE A 30 17.55 5.89 -10.03
CA PHE A 30 18.35 4.77 -9.56
C PHE A 30 19.45 4.40 -10.55
N ALA A 31 19.13 4.24 -11.83
CA ALA A 31 20.09 3.87 -12.87
C ALA A 31 21.25 4.89 -12.95
N VAL A 32 20.92 6.19 -12.97
CA VAL A 32 21.92 7.26 -13.02
C VAL A 32 22.81 7.24 -11.77
N LEU A 33 22.24 7.14 -10.57
CA LEU A 33 23.01 7.13 -9.33
C LEU A 33 23.87 5.88 -9.20
N ALA A 34 23.33 4.70 -9.51
CA ALA A 34 24.06 3.44 -9.44
C ALA A 34 25.23 3.43 -10.43
N MET A 35 25.01 3.86 -11.68
CA MET A 35 26.08 3.94 -12.68
C MET A 35 27.15 4.97 -12.27
N ALA A 36 26.75 6.18 -11.87
CA ALA A 36 27.68 7.23 -11.48
C ALA A 36 28.55 6.79 -10.28
N LEU A 37 27.94 6.22 -9.23
CA LEU A 37 28.66 5.80 -8.04
C LEU A 37 29.50 4.54 -8.27
N ALA A 38 29.05 3.60 -9.10
CA ALA A 38 29.86 2.47 -9.54
C ALA A 38 31.12 2.94 -10.31
N SER A 39 30.96 3.86 -11.27
CA SER A 39 32.07 4.42 -12.02
C SER A 39 33.05 5.19 -11.13
N LEU A 40 32.56 6.02 -10.20
CA LEU A 40 33.41 6.76 -9.26
C LEU A 40 34.15 5.81 -8.31
N SER A 41 33.47 4.77 -7.79
CA SER A 41 34.09 3.77 -6.92
C SER A 41 35.25 3.05 -7.61
N VAL A 42 35.05 2.62 -8.86
CA VAL A 42 36.12 1.99 -9.66
C VAL A 42 37.23 2.99 -10.01
N HIS A 43 36.88 4.25 -10.30
CA HIS A 43 37.88 5.27 -10.63
C HIS A 43 38.82 5.59 -9.44
N PHE A 44 38.28 5.70 -8.23
CA PHE A 44 39.08 6.07 -7.04
C PHE A 44 39.75 4.88 -6.35
N PHE A 45 39.16 3.69 -6.40
CA PHE A 45 39.62 2.52 -5.62
C PHE A 45 39.96 1.30 -6.48
N GLY A 46 39.62 1.31 -7.77
CA GLY A 46 39.87 0.21 -8.68
C GLY A 46 41.32 0.13 -9.17
N ASN A 47 41.70 -1.06 -9.63
CA ASN A 47 42.99 -1.32 -10.22
C ASN A 47 42.93 -1.26 -11.76
N PRO A 48 43.95 -0.71 -12.45
CA PRO A 48 44.01 -0.67 -13.91
C PRO A 48 44.14 -2.06 -14.54
N GLU A 49 44.75 -3.01 -13.83
CA GLU A 49 45.01 -4.37 -14.31
C GLU A 49 43.78 -5.31 -14.25
N GLY A 50 42.66 -4.82 -13.72
CA GLY A 50 41.40 -5.56 -13.61
C GLY A 50 41.05 -6.00 -12.19
N GLY A 51 39.96 -6.76 -12.03
CA GLY A 51 39.48 -7.23 -10.72
C GLY A 51 38.56 -6.25 -9.97
N ASN A 52 37.92 -5.31 -10.66
CA ASN A 52 37.13 -4.23 -10.04
C ASN A 52 35.69 -4.59 -9.66
N THR A 53 35.31 -5.87 -9.69
CA THR A 53 33.95 -6.34 -9.41
C THR A 53 33.47 -5.92 -8.01
N LEU A 54 34.34 -6.02 -7.00
CA LEU A 54 34.01 -5.61 -5.63
C LEU A 54 33.73 -4.10 -5.56
N TRP A 55 34.56 -3.28 -6.19
CA TRP A 55 34.40 -1.82 -6.20
C TRP A 55 33.20 -1.36 -7.01
N ASN A 56 32.91 -2.02 -8.13
CA ASN A 56 31.69 -1.77 -8.91
C ASN A 56 30.44 -2.09 -8.05
N LEU A 57 30.40 -3.27 -7.42
CA LEU A 57 29.32 -3.68 -6.53
C LEU A 57 29.15 -2.70 -5.36
N ALA A 58 30.25 -2.28 -4.73
CA ALA A 58 30.22 -1.31 -3.64
C ALA A 58 29.58 0.03 -4.09
N GLY A 59 29.92 0.51 -5.29
CA GLY A 59 29.31 1.71 -5.84
C GLY A 59 27.83 1.55 -6.20
N VAL A 60 27.41 0.37 -6.70
CA VAL A 60 25.98 0.07 -6.91
C VAL A 60 25.22 0.05 -5.58
N LEU A 61 25.76 -0.56 -4.53
CA LEU A 61 25.16 -0.56 -3.19
C LEU A 61 25.04 0.86 -2.62
N ALA A 62 26.08 1.69 -2.80
CA ALA A 62 26.02 3.11 -2.47
C ALA A 62 24.91 3.82 -3.27
N GLY A 63 24.72 3.48 -4.55
CA GLY A 63 23.61 3.95 -5.39
C GLY A 63 22.23 3.57 -4.87
N VAL A 64 22.05 2.34 -4.36
CA VAL A 64 20.79 1.91 -3.73
C VAL A 64 20.50 2.76 -2.49
N ILE A 65 21.51 2.96 -1.62
CA ILE A 65 21.37 3.77 -0.40
C ILE A 65 21.04 5.21 -0.75
N ALA A 66 21.78 5.81 -1.70
CA ALA A 66 21.56 7.18 -2.16
C ALA A 66 20.16 7.35 -2.74
N THR A 67 19.72 6.45 -3.62
CA THR A 67 18.38 6.48 -4.21
C THR A 67 17.30 6.36 -3.14
N THR A 68 17.49 5.47 -2.16
CA THR A 68 16.55 5.31 -1.03
C THR A 68 16.46 6.58 -0.19
N ALA A 69 17.59 7.26 0.06
CA ALA A 69 17.63 8.52 0.77
C ALA A 69 16.91 9.62 -0.02
N VAL A 70 17.21 9.78 -1.32
CA VAL A 70 16.50 10.73 -2.21
C VAL A 70 15.01 10.46 -2.22
N PHE A 71 14.62 9.19 -2.32
CA PHE A 71 13.22 8.79 -2.32
C PHE A 71 12.50 9.21 -1.02
N LYS A 72 13.05 8.83 0.14
CA LYS A 72 12.42 9.11 1.45
C LYS A 72 12.42 10.59 1.81
N LEU A 73 13.52 11.29 1.54
CA LEU A 73 13.70 12.67 1.97
C LEU A 73 13.03 13.66 1.01
N HIS A 74 12.99 13.34 -0.28
CA HIS A 74 12.54 14.26 -1.32
C HIS A 74 11.35 13.74 -2.10
N PHE A 75 11.47 12.63 -2.85
CA PHE A 75 10.43 12.20 -3.79
C PHE A 75 9.09 11.92 -3.11
N TRP A 76 9.09 11.29 -1.93
CA TRP A 76 7.86 10.93 -1.22
C TRP A 76 6.96 12.13 -0.91
N ARG A 77 7.50 13.35 -0.84
CA ARG A 77 6.70 14.56 -0.57
C ARG A 77 6.17 15.23 -1.84
N GLN A 78 6.60 14.79 -3.01
CA GLN A 78 6.29 15.46 -4.27
C GLN A 78 4.85 15.20 -4.74
N PRO A 79 4.21 16.16 -5.45
CA PRO A 79 2.86 15.99 -5.98
C PRO A 79 2.74 14.81 -6.95
N TRP A 80 3.75 14.58 -7.80
CA TRP A 80 3.71 13.48 -8.77
C TRP A 80 3.72 12.08 -8.12
N MET A 81 4.08 11.97 -6.83
CA MET A 81 4.02 10.73 -6.05
C MET A 81 2.65 10.49 -5.39
N GLU A 82 1.69 11.39 -5.55
CA GLU A 82 0.40 11.32 -4.86
C GLU A 82 -0.36 10.02 -5.15
N ALA A 83 -0.50 9.62 -6.42
CA ALA A 83 -1.14 8.35 -6.79
C ALA A 83 -0.44 7.14 -6.14
N ALA A 84 0.89 7.08 -6.18
CA ALA A 84 1.66 5.99 -5.58
C ALA A 84 1.51 5.96 -4.04
N ARG A 85 1.51 7.13 -3.39
CA ARG A 85 1.25 7.26 -1.95
C ARG A 85 -0.16 6.81 -1.58
N TYR A 86 -1.16 7.19 -2.36
CA TYR A 86 -2.54 6.76 -2.16
C TYR A 86 -2.65 5.25 -2.24
N GLY A 87 -2.11 4.65 -3.32
CA GLY A 87 -2.10 3.19 -3.49
C GLY A 87 -1.41 2.45 -2.35
N TRP A 88 -0.29 2.99 -1.85
CA TRP A 88 0.40 2.42 -0.69
C TRP A 88 -0.44 2.52 0.59
N ARG A 89 -1.10 3.66 0.86
CA ARG A 89 -1.99 3.83 2.02
C ARG A 89 -3.21 2.91 1.94
N LEU A 90 -3.81 2.75 0.76
CA LEU A 90 -4.92 1.84 0.51
C LEU A 90 -4.52 0.38 0.78
N LYS A 91 -3.41 -0.09 0.21
CA LYS A 91 -2.90 -1.44 0.47
C LYS A 91 -2.56 -1.65 1.95
N ARG A 92 -2.00 -0.63 2.59
CA ARG A 92 -1.66 -0.69 4.03
C ARG A 92 -2.90 -0.78 4.90
N SER A 93 -3.97 -0.04 4.59
CA SER A 93 -5.24 -0.09 5.32
C SER A 93 -5.91 -1.45 5.13
N LEU A 94 -6.00 -1.94 3.90
CA LEU A 94 -6.52 -3.28 3.60
C LEU A 94 -5.74 -4.37 4.34
N MET A 95 -4.40 -4.33 4.29
CA MET A 95 -3.58 -5.31 5.00
C MET A 95 -3.75 -5.25 6.52
N SER A 96 -4.03 -4.08 7.09
CA SER A 96 -4.33 -3.97 8.53
C SER A 96 -5.61 -4.71 8.91
N ILE A 97 -6.60 -4.76 8.02
CA ILE A 97 -7.84 -5.53 8.18
C ILE A 97 -7.59 -7.00 7.91
N THR A 98 -6.89 -7.34 6.82
CA THR A 98 -6.55 -8.74 6.47
C THR A 98 -5.85 -9.45 7.63
N ASN A 99 -4.98 -8.76 8.35
CA ASN A 99 -4.28 -9.29 9.53
C ASN A 99 -5.21 -9.72 10.68
N ILE A 100 -6.44 -9.20 10.74
CA ILE A 100 -7.45 -9.55 11.76
C ILE A 100 -8.74 -10.07 11.12
N LEU A 101 -8.71 -10.49 9.85
CA LEU A 101 -9.90 -10.78 9.06
C LEU A 101 -10.79 -11.85 9.69
N HIS A 102 -10.20 -12.87 10.31
CA HIS A 102 -10.95 -13.89 11.04
C HIS A 102 -11.80 -13.26 12.16
N THR A 103 -11.20 -12.41 13.00
CA THR A 103 -11.93 -11.75 14.09
C THR A 103 -12.98 -10.78 13.57
N VAL A 104 -12.72 -10.13 12.43
CA VAL A 104 -13.73 -9.30 11.75
C VAL A 104 -14.90 -10.17 11.28
N LYS A 105 -14.65 -11.34 10.66
CA LYS A 105 -15.69 -12.27 10.23
C LYS A 105 -16.53 -12.79 11.40
N ASP A 106 -15.90 -13.25 12.47
CA ASP A 106 -16.61 -13.70 13.68
C ASP A 106 -17.48 -12.58 14.27
N GLY A 107 -16.96 -11.35 14.28
CA GLY A 107 -17.70 -10.18 14.73
C GLY A 107 -18.90 -9.86 13.84
N VAL A 108 -18.78 -10.04 12.52
CA VAL A 108 -19.89 -9.89 11.57
C VAL A 108 -20.98 -10.93 11.85
N GLU A 109 -20.61 -12.20 12.06
CA GLU A 109 -21.55 -13.27 12.40
C GLU A 109 -22.28 -13.00 13.73
N GLN A 110 -21.61 -12.37 14.69
CA GLN A 110 -22.18 -11.96 15.97
C GLN A 110 -22.99 -10.65 15.91
N GLY A 111 -23.11 -10.02 14.73
CA GLY A 111 -23.80 -8.74 14.55
C GLY A 111 -23.10 -7.56 15.21
N ASN A 112 -21.78 -7.63 15.43
CA ASN A 112 -21.00 -6.54 16.02
C ASN A 112 -20.96 -5.33 15.04
N PRO A 113 -21.51 -4.16 15.42
CA PRO A 113 -21.58 -3.01 14.52
C PRO A 113 -20.21 -2.52 14.03
N THR A 114 -19.16 -2.62 14.86
CA THR A 114 -17.80 -2.23 14.47
C THR A 114 -17.22 -3.19 13.44
N ALA A 115 -17.42 -4.51 13.62
CA ALA A 115 -16.96 -5.50 12.66
C ALA A 115 -17.67 -5.36 11.30
N LEU A 116 -18.97 -5.10 11.33
CA LEU A 116 -19.78 -4.83 10.14
C LEU A 116 -19.29 -3.61 9.35
N ARG A 117 -18.96 -2.51 10.03
CA ARG A 117 -18.36 -1.31 9.41
C ARG A 117 -16.97 -1.56 8.84
N VAL A 118 -16.10 -2.24 9.59
CA VAL A 118 -14.74 -2.58 9.13
C VAL A 118 -14.79 -3.48 7.90
N MET A 119 -15.67 -4.50 7.91
CA MET A 119 -15.87 -5.37 6.75
C MET A 119 -16.44 -4.60 5.56
N ARG A 120 -17.35 -3.64 5.79
CA ARG A 120 -17.86 -2.81 4.71
C ARG A 120 -16.78 -1.97 4.06
N PHE A 121 -15.96 -1.29 4.86
CA PHE A 121 -14.80 -0.56 4.38
C PHE A 121 -13.85 -1.48 3.59
N TYR A 122 -13.61 -2.71 4.08
CA TYR A 122 -12.76 -3.70 3.41
C TYR A 122 -13.25 -4.02 1.99
N HIS A 123 -14.55 -4.28 1.82
CA HIS A 123 -15.13 -4.51 0.49
C HIS A 123 -14.98 -3.30 -0.43
N LEU A 124 -15.30 -2.10 0.05
CA LEU A 124 -15.16 -0.85 -0.73
C LEU A 124 -13.70 -0.60 -1.14
N GLY A 125 -12.76 -0.83 -0.22
CA GLY A 125 -11.34 -0.67 -0.49
C GLY A 125 -10.78 -1.70 -1.48
N LEU A 126 -11.21 -2.96 -1.40
CA LEU A 126 -10.84 -3.99 -2.37
C LEU A 126 -11.40 -3.69 -3.75
N GLU A 127 -12.68 -3.31 -3.84
CA GLU A 127 -13.31 -2.90 -5.08
C GLU A 127 -12.53 -1.75 -5.73
N GLN A 128 -12.20 -0.71 -4.96
CA GLN A 128 -11.41 0.39 -5.48
C GLN A 128 -10.03 -0.05 -5.94
N MET A 129 -9.32 -0.87 -5.15
CA MET A 129 -8.00 -1.37 -5.51
C MET A 129 -8.04 -2.13 -6.84
N TYR A 130 -9.01 -3.05 -7.01
CA TYR A 130 -9.16 -3.82 -8.24
C TYR A 130 -9.51 -2.94 -9.44
N ARG A 131 -10.36 -1.92 -9.28
CA ARG A 131 -10.66 -0.94 -10.35
C ARG A 131 -9.41 -0.14 -10.75
N LEU A 132 -8.66 0.38 -9.78
CA LEU A 132 -7.43 1.14 -10.05
C LEU A 132 -6.37 0.28 -10.76
N GLU A 133 -6.26 -0.99 -10.38
CA GLU A 133 -5.31 -1.95 -10.94
C GLU A 133 -5.78 -2.62 -12.23
N ASN A 134 -7.01 -2.36 -12.68
CA ASN A 134 -7.63 -3.00 -13.85
C ASN A 134 -7.74 -4.54 -13.69
N ASN A 135 -8.06 -5.00 -12.48
CA ASN A 135 -8.24 -6.41 -12.15
C ASN A 135 -9.72 -6.79 -12.16
N GLU A 136 -10.28 -6.95 -13.37
CA GLU A 136 -11.71 -7.23 -13.56
C GLU A 136 -12.14 -8.58 -12.98
N SER A 137 -11.29 -9.60 -13.08
CA SER A 137 -11.61 -10.94 -12.53
C SER A 137 -11.80 -10.88 -11.02
N ALA A 138 -10.84 -10.32 -10.29
CA ALA A 138 -10.93 -10.21 -8.83
C ALA A 138 -12.07 -9.28 -8.40
N LEU A 139 -12.40 -8.28 -9.22
CA LEU A 139 -13.57 -7.44 -8.99
C LEU A 139 -14.86 -8.25 -9.09
N CYS A 140 -15.03 -9.06 -10.13
CA CYS A 140 -16.20 -9.93 -10.28
C CYS A 140 -16.36 -10.89 -9.09
N ASP A 141 -15.27 -11.55 -8.68
CA ASP A 141 -15.29 -12.50 -7.55
C ASP A 141 -15.70 -11.84 -6.22
N LEU A 142 -15.32 -10.56 -6.03
CA LEU A 142 -15.65 -9.79 -4.82
C LEU A 142 -17.11 -9.32 -4.78
N LEU A 143 -17.74 -9.06 -5.93
CA LEU A 143 -19.04 -8.38 -5.98
C LEU A 143 -20.14 -9.17 -5.28
N ASP A 144 -20.13 -10.50 -5.37
CA ASP A 144 -21.16 -11.33 -4.75
C ASP A 144 -21.04 -11.33 -3.22
N GLU A 145 -19.82 -11.44 -2.68
CA GLU A 145 -19.57 -11.32 -1.23
C GLU A 145 -19.95 -9.92 -0.71
N SER A 146 -19.55 -8.87 -1.44
CA SER A 146 -19.84 -7.48 -1.10
C SER A 146 -21.35 -7.17 -1.09
N ARG A 147 -22.11 -7.72 -2.06
CA ARG A 147 -23.57 -7.58 -2.13
C ARG A 147 -24.29 -8.29 -0.99
N SER A 148 -23.85 -9.50 -0.63
CA SER A 148 -24.42 -10.24 0.50
C SER A 148 -24.23 -9.46 1.82
N HIS A 149 -23.03 -8.91 2.03
CA HIS A 149 -22.72 -8.10 3.20
C HIS A 149 -23.53 -6.80 3.25
N LEU A 150 -23.75 -6.16 2.10
CA LEU A 150 -24.58 -4.96 1.98
C LEU A 150 -26.03 -5.18 2.45
N ASN A 151 -26.64 -6.29 2.05
CA ASN A 151 -28.00 -6.63 2.49
C ASN A 151 -28.09 -6.79 4.02
N THR A 152 -27.04 -7.37 4.63
CA THR A 152 -26.95 -7.54 6.09
C THR A 152 -26.86 -6.19 6.81
N LEU A 153 -26.07 -5.25 6.29
CA LEU A 153 -25.97 -3.89 6.86
C LEU A 153 -27.30 -3.14 6.81
N GLN A 154 -27.99 -3.20 5.67
CA GLN A 154 -29.28 -2.54 5.48
C GLN A 154 -30.35 -3.10 6.43
N ALA A 155 -30.38 -4.44 6.61
CA ALA A 155 -31.29 -5.08 7.56
C ALA A 155 -31.05 -4.64 9.02
N GLN A 156 -29.84 -4.22 9.36
CA GLN A 156 -29.46 -3.73 10.70
C GLN A 156 -29.50 -2.20 10.81
N GLY A 157 -29.94 -1.49 9.77
CA GLY A 157 -30.00 -0.02 9.77
C GLY A 157 -28.63 0.67 9.83
N ILE A 158 -27.57 -0.04 9.46
CA ILE A 158 -26.21 0.52 9.40
C ILE A 158 -26.02 1.17 8.02
N ASP A 159 -25.49 2.39 8.01
CA ASP A 159 -25.16 3.11 6.78
C ASP A 159 -24.22 2.28 5.88
N PRO A 160 -24.65 1.94 4.64
CA PRO A 160 -23.84 1.17 3.71
C PRO A 160 -22.64 1.94 3.16
N GLU A 161 -22.60 3.27 3.26
CA GLU A 161 -21.47 4.07 2.82
C GLU A 161 -20.47 4.25 3.97
N GLN A 162 -19.50 3.33 4.04
CA GLN A 162 -18.40 3.38 5.02
C GLN A 162 -17.06 3.63 4.30
N PRO A 163 -16.83 4.81 3.69
CA PRO A 163 -15.60 5.07 2.92
C PRO A 163 -14.38 5.36 3.81
N SER A 164 -14.56 5.48 5.12
CA SER A 164 -13.47 5.80 6.06
C SER A 164 -13.20 4.65 7.02
N LEU A 165 -11.92 4.38 7.25
CA LEU A 165 -11.44 3.44 8.25
C LEU A 165 -10.85 4.21 9.43
N ASP A 166 -11.48 4.09 10.59
CA ASP A 166 -10.91 4.53 11.86
C ASP A 166 -9.99 3.43 12.42
N PRO A 167 -8.70 3.69 12.64
CA PRO A 167 -7.78 2.75 13.26
C PRO A 167 -8.22 2.26 14.65
N ALA A 168 -9.02 3.05 15.38
CA ALA A 168 -9.58 2.64 16.67
C ALA A 168 -10.50 1.41 16.54
N TRP A 169 -11.22 1.26 15.42
CA TRP A 169 -12.06 0.08 15.17
C TRP A 169 -11.22 -1.20 15.06
N ILE A 170 -10.06 -1.11 14.41
CA ILE A 170 -9.13 -2.23 14.29
C ILE A 170 -8.57 -2.61 15.66
N GLU A 171 -8.21 -1.64 16.51
CA GLU A 171 -7.74 -1.92 17.87
C GLU A 171 -8.84 -2.55 18.75
N GLN A 172 -10.10 -2.13 18.60
CA GLN A 172 -11.24 -2.71 19.34
C GLN A 172 -11.48 -4.18 18.98
N LEU A 173 -11.28 -4.54 17.70
CA LEU A 173 -11.48 -5.89 17.20
C LEU A 173 -10.27 -6.80 17.41
N LYS A 174 -9.09 -6.28 17.76
CA LYS A 174 -7.93 -7.13 18.04
C LYS A 174 -8.20 -7.98 19.28
N PRO A 175 -7.91 -9.29 19.22
CA PRO A 175 -7.97 -10.13 20.41
C PRO A 175 -7.04 -9.55 21.48
N LYS A 176 -7.57 -9.35 22.70
CA LYS A 176 -6.75 -8.94 23.85
C LYS A 176 -5.65 -9.98 24.01
N LYS A 177 -4.38 -9.59 23.77
CA LYS A 177 -3.24 -10.49 24.01
C LYS A 177 -3.37 -11.04 25.42
N ALA A 178 -3.49 -12.36 25.54
CA ALA A 178 -3.47 -13.02 26.83
C ALA A 178 -2.19 -12.57 27.54
N ARG A 179 -2.35 -11.86 28.66
CA ARG A 179 -1.24 -11.44 29.51
C ARG A 179 -0.57 -12.74 29.94
N LYS A 180 0.61 -13.06 29.40
CA LYS A 180 1.43 -14.16 29.92
C LYS A 180 1.63 -13.86 31.40
N ARG A 181 0.97 -14.65 32.26
CA ARG A 181 1.20 -14.65 33.70
C ARG A 181 2.55 -15.28 33.99
#